data_AF-A0A1F5IAF4-F1
#
_entry.id   AF-A0A1F5IAF4-F1
#
_cell.length_a   1.000
_cell.length_b   1.000
_cell.length_c   1.000
_cell.angle_alpha   90.00
_cell.angle_beta   90.00
_cell.angle_gamma   90.00
#
_symmetry.space_group_name_H-M   'P 1'
#
loop_
_entity.id
_entity.type
_entity.pdbx_description
1 polymer ?
#
loop_
_entity_poly.entity_id
_entity_poly.type
_entity_poly.pdbx_seq_one_letter_code
_entity_poly.pdbx_strand_id
1 'polypeptide(L)'
;MRKRKLIRETSSFRDPSGFVFYLGNTIYRQVNISYKNDYLYFKNSGLYKKLVVEKLLIPFREVSDFKYENSEAFVILKTENIPFISYPYEWCFEQLKDAALCTLQIQRLCLEASVSLKDASAFNIQFLKGRPIMIDILSFERYKEGSPWVAYLQFCQQFLGPLLLMSKVDSRLGTLSGIYLDGIPLDFTSRLLPKYTFLNFPILAHIHLHSHNQTKYGRNPSQVRLKRKALTKNMLLGIIDNLENLIQSIKYSDDPTEWGKYSNMMNYTKAAFENKKKIVKSYLVRQKPKNVWDLGANTGEFSRIAASLGIATISLDSDHSAVNNNYLQVKQNGEMNILPLLMDLANPTTDLGWAHKERKSLLSRGPSDLAMALALVHHLCISKNIPFS
;
A
#
# COMPACT_ATOMS: atom_id res chain seq x y z
N MET A 1 8.71 8.11 -36.87
CA MET A 1 8.48 7.75 -35.45
C MET A 1 7.19 8.41 -34.96
N ARG A 2 6.14 7.66 -34.60
CA ARG A 2 4.94 8.24 -33.97
C ARG A 2 5.37 8.91 -32.65
N LYS A 3 5.14 10.21 -32.48
CA LYS A 3 5.34 10.91 -31.19
C LYS A 3 4.51 10.16 -30.15
N ARG A 4 5.15 9.55 -29.16
CA ARG A 4 4.45 8.88 -28.05
C ARG A 4 3.67 9.96 -27.30
N LYS A 5 2.35 9.78 -27.15
CA LYS A 5 1.47 10.71 -26.45
C LYS A 5 1.79 10.68 -24.95
N LEU A 6 1.93 11.86 -24.34
CA LEU A 6 2.00 12.01 -22.89
C LEU A 6 0.62 11.77 -22.30
N ILE A 7 0.55 10.88 -21.31
CA ILE A 7 -0.70 10.59 -20.58
C ILE A 7 -0.44 10.85 -19.11
N ARG A 8 -1.12 11.83 -18.51
CA ARG A 8 -1.01 12.09 -17.07
C ARG A 8 -1.68 10.98 -16.27
N GLU A 9 -1.07 10.59 -15.16
CA GLU A 9 -1.71 9.73 -14.17
C GLU A 9 -2.82 10.51 -13.49
N THR A 10 -4.03 9.96 -13.52
CA THR A 10 -5.24 10.64 -13.03
C THR A 10 -5.25 10.74 -11.51
N SER A 11 -4.41 9.96 -10.82
CA SER A 11 -4.30 9.97 -9.37
C SER A 11 -3.30 10.96 -8.81
N SER A 12 -2.53 11.68 -9.64
CA SER A 12 -1.48 12.60 -9.20
C SER A 12 -1.90 14.08 -9.24
N PHE A 13 -3.19 14.37 -9.10
CA PHE A 13 -3.74 15.73 -9.21
C PHE A 13 -3.68 16.53 -7.91
N ARG A 14 -3.51 15.86 -6.76
CA ARG A 14 -3.59 16.47 -5.43
C ARG A 14 -2.33 17.23 -5.03
N ASP A 15 -1.18 16.88 -5.60
CA ASP A 15 0.10 17.49 -5.24
C ASP A 15 0.44 18.67 -6.17
N PRO A 16 0.50 19.92 -5.68
CA PRO A 16 0.93 21.07 -6.48
C PRO A 16 2.43 21.04 -6.82
N SER A 17 3.21 20.15 -6.18
CA SER A 17 4.66 20.01 -6.37
C SER A 17 5.02 19.31 -7.68
N GLY A 18 4.07 18.67 -8.36
CA GLY A 18 4.36 17.90 -9.57
C GLY A 18 3.24 16.95 -9.97
N PHE A 19 3.51 16.07 -10.94
CA PHE A 19 2.56 15.03 -11.34
C PHE A 19 3.29 13.85 -11.98
N VAL A 20 2.62 12.70 -12.03
CA VAL A 20 3.09 11.48 -12.69
C VAL A 20 2.50 11.42 -14.10
N PHE A 21 3.27 10.94 -15.06
CA PHE A 21 2.80 10.72 -16.43
C PHE A 21 3.53 9.57 -17.12
N TYR A 22 2.95 9.10 -18.20
CA TYR A 22 3.42 7.96 -18.99
C TYR A 22 3.81 8.40 -20.41
N LEU A 23 4.89 7.82 -20.92
CA LEU A 23 5.23 7.81 -22.34
C LEU A 23 5.38 6.36 -22.82
N GLY A 24 4.31 5.80 -23.38
CA GLY A 24 4.19 4.35 -23.53
C GLY A 24 4.15 3.69 -22.15
N ASN A 25 5.00 2.69 -21.91
CA ASN A 25 5.03 1.93 -20.65
C ASN A 25 6.06 2.47 -19.63
N THR A 26 6.66 3.63 -19.92
CA THR A 26 7.66 4.25 -19.03
C THR A 26 7.01 5.33 -18.19
N ILE A 27 7.25 5.26 -16.88
CA ILE A 27 6.74 6.20 -15.88
C ILE A 27 7.73 7.33 -15.71
N TYR A 28 7.21 8.55 -15.74
CA TYR A 28 7.93 9.77 -15.46
C TYR A 28 7.20 10.58 -14.39
N ARG A 29 7.95 11.41 -13.68
CA ARG A 29 7.42 12.40 -12.74
C ARG A 29 7.97 13.76 -13.07
N GLN A 30 7.10 14.75 -13.17
CA GLN A 30 7.50 16.13 -13.22
C GLN A 30 7.63 16.66 -11.79
N VAL A 31 8.74 17.34 -11.51
CA VAL A 31 8.92 18.17 -10.33
C VAL A 31 8.72 19.62 -10.75
N ASN A 32 7.87 20.35 -10.06
CA ASN A 32 7.62 21.77 -10.33
C ASN A 32 8.62 22.68 -9.61
N ILE A 33 8.77 23.91 -10.12
CA ILE A 33 9.64 24.94 -9.54
C ILE A 33 9.27 25.24 -8.08
N SER A 34 7.98 25.15 -7.72
CA SER A 34 7.49 25.33 -6.34
C SER A 34 8.16 24.41 -5.32
N TYR A 35 8.58 23.21 -5.73
CA TYR A 35 9.20 22.20 -4.87
C TYR A 35 10.72 22.07 -5.09
N LYS A 36 11.31 22.92 -5.94
CA LYS A 36 12.75 22.90 -6.27
C LYS A 36 13.65 22.84 -5.04
N ASN A 37 13.39 23.68 -4.04
CA ASN A 37 14.28 23.82 -2.88
C ASN A 37 14.24 22.58 -1.98
N ASP A 38 13.06 22.01 -1.76
CA ASP A 38 12.92 20.79 -0.97
C ASP A 38 13.46 19.57 -1.73
N TYR A 39 13.23 19.50 -3.04
CA TYR A 39 13.82 18.47 -3.91
C TYR A 39 15.36 18.48 -3.87
N LEU A 40 15.98 19.65 -4.06
CA LEU A 40 17.44 19.76 -4.03
C LEU A 40 18.00 19.40 -2.65
N TYR A 41 17.33 19.81 -1.57
CA TYR A 41 17.74 19.44 -0.22
C TYR A 41 17.64 17.94 0.02
N PHE A 42 16.50 17.32 -0.34
CA PHE A 42 16.27 15.87 -0.25
C PHE A 42 17.33 15.06 -1.00
N LYS A 43 17.71 15.50 -2.20
CA LYS A 43 18.74 14.84 -3.01
C LYS A 43 20.13 14.99 -2.42
N ASN A 44 20.46 16.18 -1.91
CA ASN A 44 21.80 16.52 -1.43
C ASN A 44 22.06 16.16 0.04
N SER A 45 21.03 15.89 0.84
CA SER A 45 21.17 15.51 2.26
C SER A 45 21.72 14.09 2.48
N GLY A 46 21.89 13.30 1.41
CA GLY A 46 22.25 11.88 1.49
C GLY A 46 21.06 10.96 1.78
N LEU A 47 19.89 11.51 2.13
CA LEU A 47 18.68 10.76 2.44
C LEU A 47 18.22 9.90 1.26
N TYR A 48 18.18 10.46 0.05
CA TYR A 48 17.81 9.72 -1.16
C TYR A 48 18.64 8.42 -1.32
N LYS A 49 19.97 8.54 -1.21
CA LYS A 49 20.87 7.39 -1.33
C LYS A 49 20.60 6.36 -0.24
N LYS A 50 20.39 6.79 1.01
CA LYS A 50 20.08 5.91 2.15
C LYS A 50 18.77 5.14 1.90
N LEU A 51 17.68 5.83 1.55
CA LEU A 51 16.38 5.22 1.30
C LEU A 51 16.38 4.21 0.14
N VAL A 52 17.12 4.49 -0.94
CA VAL A 52 17.25 3.55 -2.07
C VAL A 52 18.06 2.32 -1.68
N VAL A 53 19.17 2.48 -0.96
CA VAL A 53 20.01 1.36 -0.49
C VAL A 53 19.23 0.46 0.47
N GLU A 54 18.44 1.05 1.38
CA GLU A 54 17.56 0.32 2.29
C GLU A 54 16.29 -0.23 1.61
N LYS A 55 16.10 0.02 0.31
CA LYS A 55 14.95 -0.41 -0.51
C LYS A 55 13.60 0.13 -0.01
N LEU A 56 13.61 1.31 0.62
CA LEU A 56 12.42 1.97 1.16
C LEU A 56 11.78 2.94 0.16
N LEU A 57 12.55 3.47 -0.80
CA LEU A 57 12.07 4.41 -1.81
C LEU A 57 12.40 3.90 -3.21
N ILE A 58 11.46 4.08 -4.13
CA ILE A 58 11.67 3.75 -5.54
C ILE A 58 12.83 4.56 -6.13
N PRO A 59 13.83 3.90 -6.77
CA PRO A 59 14.93 4.63 -7.38
C PRO A 59 14.46 5.42 -8.60
N PHE A 60 15.11 6.55 -8.82
CA PHE A 60 14.85 7.41 -9.97
C PHE A 60 16.13 8.00 -10.55
N ARG A 61 16.03 8.45 -11.80
CA ARG A 61 17.07 9.25 -12.46
C ARG A 61 16.48 10.50 -13.09
N GLU A 62 17.21 11.60 -13.02
CA GLU A 62 16.87 12.81 -13.76
C GLU A 62 17.09 12.60 -15.27
N VAL A 63 16.25 13.22 -16.08
CA VAL A 63 16.32 13.15 -17.55
C VAL A 63 16.57 14.55 -18.08
N SER A 64 17.73 14.74 -18.73
CA SER A 64 18.16 16.03 -19.30
C SER A 64 17.44 16.38 -20.61
N ASP A 65 17.10 15.37 -21.42
CA ASP A 65 16.68 15.58 -22.81
C ASP A 65 15.15 15.68 -22.96
N PHE A 66 14.45 16.10 -21.91
CA PHE A 66 13.00 16.22 -21.93
C PHE A 66 12.58 17.64 -22.29
N LYS A 67 11.85 17.82 -23.39
CA LYS A 67 11.22 19.09 -23.70
C LYS A 67 10.03 19.31 -22.77
N TYR A 68 10.16 20.25 -21.85
CA TYR A 68 9.08 20.61 -20.92
C TYR A 68 7.87 21.12 -21.69
N GLU A 69 6.68 20.61 -21.37
CA GLU A 69 5.42 21.09 -21.95
C GLU A 69 4.92 22.38 -21.26
N ASN A 70 5.37 22.66 -20.03
CA ASN A 70 4.98 23.84 -19.27
C ASN A 70 6.19 24.57 -18.63
N SER A 71 6.01 25.86 -18.34
CA SER A 71 7.02 26.71 -17.69
C SER A 71 7.19 26.42 -16.19
N GLU A 72 6.31 25.61 -15.60
CA GLU A 72 6.36 25.26 -14.18
C GLU A 72 7.32 24.10 -13.88
N ALA A 73 7.73 23.35 -14.90
CA ALA A 73 8.60 22.21 -14.72
C ALA A 73 10.02 22.63 -14.33
N PHE A 74 10.56 22.00 -13.30
CA PHE A 74 11.95 22.13 -12.89
C PHE A 74 12.79 20.94 -13.37
N VAL A 75 12.39 19.71 -13.04
CA VAL A 75 13.11 18.50 -13.47
C VAL A 75 12.14 17.35 -13.76
N ILE A 76 12.51 16.50 -14.71
CA ILE A 76 11.79 15.26 -15.02
C ILE A 76 12.55 14.07 -14.47
N LEU A 77 11.86 13.23 -13.70
CA LEU A 77 12.39 12.01 -13.13
C LEU A 77 11.84 10.80 -13.88
N LYS A 78 12.70 9.84 -14.20
CA LYS A 78 12.29 8.51 -14.64
C LYS A 78 12.45 7.53 -13.48
N THR A 79 11.38 6.84 -13.11
CA THR A 79 11.37 5.86 -12.01
C THR A 79 11.42 4.43 -12.55
N GLU A 80 11.78 3.48 -11.68
CA GLU A 80 11.47 2.07 -11.94
C GLU A 80 9.96 1.83 -12.06
N ASN A 81 9.59 0.74 -12.71
CA ASN A 81 8.19 0.36 -12.91
C ASN A 81 7.77 -0.60 -11.77
N ILE A 82 6.64 -0.31 -11.13
CA ILE A 82 6.00 -1.22 -10.19
C ILE A 82 5.12 -2.18 -11.01
N PRO A 83 5.38 -3.51 -10.99
CA PRO A 83 4.69 -4.45 -11.86
C PRO A 83 3.16 -4.42 -11.75
N PHE A 84 2.65 -4.10 -10.56
CA PHE A 84 1.22 -4.01 -10.30
C PHE A 84 0.94 -3.01 -9.18
N ILE A 85 0.03 -2.07 -9.41
CA ILE A 85 -0.40 -1.11 -8.40
C ILE A 85 -1.52 -1.72 -7.57
N SER A 86 -1.27 -1.93 -6.28
CA SER A 86 -2.26 -2.38 -5.31
C SER A 86 -2.71 -1.25 -4.39
N TYR A 87 -3.89 -1.43 -3.78
CA TYR A 87 -4.49 -0.42 -2.93
C TYR A 87 -4.68 -0.89 -1.48
N PRO A 88 -4.71 0.02 -0.49
CA PRO A 88 -4.80 -0.34 0.92
C PRO A 88 -5.98 -1.25 1.30
N TYR A 89 -7.12 -1.10 0.60
CA TYR A 89 -8.31 -1.93 0.80
C TYR A 89 -8.22 -3.32 0.15
N GLU A 90 -7.11 -3.63 -0.52
CA GLU A 90 -6.79 -4.93 -1.12
C GLU A 90 -5.66 -5.64 -0.37
N TRP A 91 -5.13 -5.02 0.68
CA TRP A 91 -4.01 -5.55 1.45
C TRP A 91 -4.52 -6.39 2.61
N CYS A 92 -3.85 -7.51 2.87
CA CYS A 92 -4.06 -8.24 4.11
C CYS A 92 -3.49 -7.47 5.31
N PHE A 93 -3.79 -7.94 6.52
CA PHE A 93 -3.33 -7.32 7.76
C PHE A 93 -1.81 -7.12 7.79
N GLU A 94 -1.03 -8.17 7.49
CA GLU A 94 0.43 -8.11 7.55
C GLU A 94 1.04 -7.21 6.47
N GLN A 95 0.39 -7.07 5.31
CA GLN A 95 0.80 -6.10 4.28
C GLN A 95 0.62 -4.66 4.78
N LEU A 96 -0.55 -4.35 5.33
CA LEU A 96 -0.81 -3.02 5.88
C LEU A 96 0.14 -2.69 7.05
N LYS A 97 0.44 -3.70 7.90
CA LYS A 97 1.39 -3.58 9.00
C LYS A 97 2.80 -3.25 8.50
N ASP A 98 3.29 -3.98 7.51
CA ASP A 98 4.60 -3.73 6.91
C ASP A 98 4.67 -2.37 6.20
N ALA A 99 3.59 -1.96 5.52
CA ALA A 99 3.50 -0.64 4.88
C ALA A 99 3.57 0.50 5.92
N ALA A 100 2.91 0.33 7.07
CA ALA A 100 2.95 1.28 8.17
C ALA A 100 4.36 1.39 8.79
N LEU A 101 5.01 0.26 9.04
CA LEU A 101 6.38 0.20 9.57
C LEU A 101 7.39 0.79 8.58
N CYS A 102 7.25 0.50 7.29
CA CYS A 102 8.06 1.11 6.23
C CYS A 102 7.93 2.65 6.25
N THR A 103 6.71 3.16 6.37
CA THR A 103 6.46 4.61 6.44
C THR A 103 7.10 5.26 7.68
N LEU A 104 7.05 4.60 8.85
CA LEU A 104 7.70 5.10 10.08
C LEU A 104 9.23 5.06 9.98
N GLN A 105 9.79 3.98 9.40
CA GLN A 105 11.23 3.89 9.14
C GLN A 105 11.68 5.02 8.21
N ILE A 106 10.94 5.30 7.14
CA ILE A 106 11.23 6.44 6.25
C ILE A 106 11.20 7.75 7.03
N GLN A 107 10.16 8.00 7.83
CA GLN A 107 10.05 9.24 8.61
C GLN A 107 11.19 9.40 9.63
N ARG A 108 11.63 8.31 10.27
CA ARG A 108 12.79 8.30 11.17
C ARG A 108 14.06 8.73 10.44
N LEU A 109 14.33 8.14 9.28
CA LEU A 109 15.46 8.48 8.42
C LEU A 109 15.38 9.92 7.89
N CYS A 110 14.17 10.40 7.59
CA CYS A 110 13.94 11.80 7.25
C CYS A 110 14.44 12.71 8.36
N LEU A 111 14.01 12.48 9.60
CA LEU A 111 14.40 13.32 10.73
C LEU A 111 15.92 13.31 10.95
N GLU A 112 16.59 12.15 10.83
CA GLU A 112 18.07 12.08 10.89
C GLU A 112 18.74 13.05 9.91
N ALA A 113 18.20 13.18 8.70
CA ALA A 113 18.69 14.05 7.63
C ALA A 113 18.08 15.47 7.62
N SER A 114 17.39 15.89 8.70
CA SER A 114 16.68 17.18 8.79
C SER A 114 15.65 17.39 7.67
N VAL A 115 14.99 16.30 7.28
CA VAL A 115 13.86 16.23 6.37
C VAL A 115 12.63 15.73 7.16
N SER A 116 11.42 15.99 6.68
CA SER A 116 10.19 15.40 7.19
C SER A 116 9.33 14.90 6.05
N LEU A 117 8.64 13.79 6.27
CA LEU A 117 7.61 13.29 5.39
C LEU A 117 6.33 14.11 5.57
N LYS A 118 5.88 14.80 4.53
CA LYS A 118 4.66 15.65 4.57
C LYS A 118 3.37 14.91 4.18
N ASP A 119 3.50 13.76 3.53
CA ASP A 119 2.37 12.92 3.10
C ASP A 119 2.64 11.45 3.47
N ALA A 120 1.81 10.94 4.39
CA ALA A 120 1.81 9.57 4.87
C ALA A 120 0.58 8.79 4.37
N SER A 121 0.12 9.07 3.15
CA SER A 121 -0.93 8.29 2.49
C SER A 121 -0.48 6.84 2.27
N ALA A 122 -1.34 5.88 2.61
CA ALA A 122 -1.06 4.47 2.33
C ALA A 122 -0.95 4.20 0.82
N PHE A 123 -1.62 4.98 -0.02
CA PHE A 123 -1.50 4.88 -1.47
C PHE A 123 -0.09 5.19 -2.02
N ASN A 124 0.77 5.81 -1.22
CA ASN A 124 2.16 6.08 -1.57
C ASN A 124 3.09 4.88 -1.33
N ILE A 125 2.60 3.80 -0.71
CA ILE A 125 3.32 2.54 -0.55
C ILE A 125 2.82 1.52 -1.58
N GLN A 126 3.73 0.77 -2.16
CA GLN A 126 3.46 -0.35 -3.07
C GLN A 126 4.29 -1.56 -2.67
N PHE A 127 4.06 -2.72 -3.29
CA PHE A 127 4.84 -3.93 -3.01
C PHE A 127 5.71 -4.30 -4.21
N LEU A 128 7.03 -4.31 -3.99
CA LEU A 128 8.01 -4.68 -5.00
C LEU A 128 8.92 -5.77 -4.45
N LYS A 129 9.01 -6.90 -5.16
CA LYS A 129 9.85 -8.05 -4.75
C LYS A 129 9.55 -8.54 -3.33
N GLY A 130 8.25 -8.64 -3.01
CA GLY A 130 7.75 -9.12 -1.72
C GLY A 130 7.90 -8.15 -0.55
N ARG A 131 8.16 -6.85 -0.81
CA ARG A 131 8.43 -5.85 0.24
C ARG A 131 7.70 -4.54 -0.02
N PRO A 132 7.27 -3.81 1.04
CA PRO A 132 6.73 -2.46 0.89
C PRO A 132 7.82 -1.49 0.39
N ILE A 133 7.46 -0.60 -0.52
CA ILE A 133 8.32 0.46 -1.05
C ILE A 133 7.50 1.73 -1.28
N MET A 134 8.04 2.88 -0.88
CA MET A 134 7.44 4.18 -1.17
C MET A 134 7.67 4.55 -2.64
N ILE A 135 6.61 5.00 -3.29
CA ILE A 135 6.64 5.42 -4.70
C ILE A 135 6.53 6.94 -4.86
N ASP A 136 6.07 7.66 -3.85
CA ASP A 136 5.98 9.11 -3.91
C ASP A 136 7.32 9.77 -3.53
N ILE A 137 7.84 10.58 -4.46
CA ILE A 137 9.14 11.26 -4.36
C ILE A 137 8.94 12.73 -3.93
N LEU A 138 7.71 13.23 -4.01
CA LEU A 138 7.40 14.63 -3.72
C LEU A 138 6.86 14.84 -2.30
N SER A 139 6.97 13.83 -1.43
CA SER A 139 6.52 13.86 -0.03
C SER A 139 7.59 14.33 0.97
N PHE A 140 8.77 14.79 0.54
CA PHE A 140 9.92 15.10 1.42
C PHE A 140 10.16 16.61 1.53
N GLU A 141 9.98 17.19 2.71
CA GLU A 141 10.23 18.62 2.92
C GLU A 141 11.34 18.87 3.96
N ARG A 142 11.98 20.04 3.91
CA ARG A 142 12.93 20.42 4.95
C ARG A 142 12.22 20.48 6.31
N TYR A 143 12.76 19.74 7.28
CA TYR A 143 12.26 19.80 8.64
C TYR A 143 12.60 21.16 9.28
N LYS A 144 11.63 21.76 9.96
CA LYS A 144 11.83 22.96 10.77
C LYS A 144 11.86 22.55 12.24
N GLU A 145 12.96 22.81 12.93
CA GLU A 145 13.10 22.46 14.35
C GLU A 145 11.92 23.02 15.17
N GLY A 146 11.37 22.21 16.07
CA GLY A 146 10.21 22.59 16.89
C GLY A 146 8.84 22.39 16.20
N SER A 147 8.81 22.09 14.90
CA SER A 147 7.56 21.83 14.18
C SER A 147 7.04 20.40 14.42
N PRO A 148 5.71 20.19 14.46
CA PRO A 148 5.14 18.85 14.54
C PRO A 148 5.32 18.07 13.23
N TRP A 149 5.24 16.75 13.30
CA TRP A 149 5.11 15.93 12.08
C TRP A 149 3.73 16.17 11.45
N VAL A 150 3.71 16.87 10.31
CA VAL A 150 2.46 17.30 9.65
C VAL A 150 1.57 16.14 9.20
N ALA A 151 2.16 15.02 8.81
CA ALA A 151 1.45 13.83 8.34
C ALA A 151 1.01 12.88 9.47
N TYR A 152 1.26 13.23 10.74
CA TYR A 152 0.96 12.35 11.88
C TYR A 152 -0.52 11.94 11.96
N LEU A 153 -1.44 12.88 11.73
CA LEU A 153 -2.87 12.56 11.65
C LEU A 153 -3.15 11.56 10.51
N GLN A 154 -2.68 11.89 9.32
CA GLN A 154 -2.90 11.09 8.13
C GLN A 154 -2.36 9.66 8.34
N PHE A 155 -1.18 9.51 8.96
CA PHE A 155 -0.62 8.21 9.33
C PHE A 155 -1.57 7.43 10.25
N CYS A 156 -2.11 8.08 11.30
CA CYS A 156 -3.07 7.42 12.18
C CYS A 156 -4.35 6.99 11.45
N GLN A 157 -4.85 7.77 10.49
CA GLN A 157 -6.08 7.47 9.75
C GLN A 157 -5.88 6.41 8.65
N GLN A 158 -4.70 6.39 8.02
CA GLN A 158 -4.37 5.53 6.88
C GLN A 158 -3.80 4.17 7.31
N PHE A 159 -3.14 4.10 8.48
CA PHE A 159 -2.45 2.88 8.93
C PHE A 159 -2.90 2.42 10.30
N LEU A 160 -2.67 3.22 11.35
CA LEU A 160 -2.88 2.75 12.74
C LEU A 160 -4.34 2.41 13.02
N GLY A 161 -5.27 3.28 12.62
CA GLY A 161 -6.70 3.09 12.80
C GLY A 161 -7.20 1.81 12.12
N PRO A 162 -6.97 1.63 10.80
CA PRO A 162 -7.33 0.39 10.12
C PRO A 162 -6.68 -0.86 10.74
N LEU A 163 -5.38 -0.82 11.10
CA LEU A 163 -4.72 -1.95 11.78
C LEU A 163 -5.38 -2.34 13.10
N LEU A 164 -5.76 -1.36 13.92
CA LEU A 164 -6.45 -1.60 15.19
C LEU A 164 -7.86 -2.15 14.95
N LEU A 165 -8.59 -1.66 13.96
CA LEU A 165 -9.91 -2.20 13.62
C LEU A 165 -9.82 -3.65 13.15
N MET A 166 -8.85 -3.97 12.29
CA MET A 166 -8.60 -5.33 11.82
C MET A 166 -8.20 -6.29 12.94
N SER A 167 -7.44 -5.83 13.94
CA SER A 167 -6.90 -6.66 15.03
C SER A 167 -7.76 -6.73 16.30
N LYS A 168 -8.70 -5.79 16.47
CA LYS A 168 -9.49 -5.68 17.71
C LYS A 168 -10.98 -5.84 17.48
N VAL A 169 -11.43 -5.80 16.23
CA VAL A 169 -12.85 -5.87 15.87
C VAL A 169 -13.09 -6.95 14.82
N ASP A 170 -12.61 -6.74 13.59
CA ASP A 170 -12.83 -7.68 12.47
C ASP A 170 -11.89 -7.34 11.30
N SER A 171 -11.21 -8.34 10.72
CA SER A 171 -10.24 -8.13 9.63
C SER A 171 -10.84 -7.47 8.39
N ARG A 172 -12.14 -7.68 8.12
CA ARG A 172 -12.83 -7.10 6.95
C ARG A 172 -12.93 -5.59 7.01
N LEU A 173 -12.74 -4.98 8.20
CA LEU A 173 -12.74 -3.53 8.35
C LEU A 173 -11.55 -2.85 7.66
N GLY A 174 -10.53 -3.59 7.22
CA GLY A 174 -9.47 -3.05 6.34
C GLY A 174 -10.01 -2.47 5.03
N THR A 175 -11.13 -3.03 4.53
CA THR A 175 -11.77 -2.60 3.27
C THR A 175 -12.37 -1.19 3.34
N LEU A 176 -12.59 -0.65 4.55
CA LEU A 176 -13.04 0.75 4.75
C LEU A 176 -12.08 1.77 4.14
N SER A 177 -10.82 1.41 3.91
CA SER A 177 -9.84 2.26 3.22
C SER A 177 -10.23 2.58 1.77
N GLY A 178 -11.15 1.80 1.16
CA GLY A 178 -11.73 2.08 -0.15
C GLY A 178 -12.89 3.07 -0.12
N ILE A 179 -13.52 3.25 1.04
CA ILE A 179 -14.57 4.25 1.28
C ILE A 179 -13.93 5.57 1.73
N TYR A 180 -13.00 5.49 2.69
CA TYR A 180 -12.28 6.64 3.23
C TYR A 180 -10.88 6.74 2.60
N LEU A 181 -10.82 7.18 1.34
CA LEU A 181 -9.54 7.30 0.60
C LEU A 181 -8.54 8.25 1.28
N ASP A 182 -9.02 9.27 1.98
CA ASP A 182 -8.19 10.20 2.77
C ASP A 182 -7.87 9.67 4.18
N GLY A 183 -8.39 8.48 4.54
CA GLY A 183 -8.12 7.76 5.78
C GLY A 183 -9.33 7.71 6.70
N ILE A 184 -9.46 6.63 7.47
CA ILE A 184 -10.62 6.43 8.36
C ILE A 184 -10.59 7.52 9.46
N PRO A 185 -11.66 8.33 9.63
CA PRO A 185 -11.68 9.38 10.64
C PRO A 185 -11.42 8.83 12.06
N LEU A 186 -10.51 9.47 12.82
CA LEU A 186 -10.11 8.94 14.13
C LEU A 186 -11.26 8.93 15.15
N ASP A 187 -12.24 9.82 15.02
CA ASP A 187 -13.44 9.78 15.85
C ASP A 187 -14.33 8.58 15.54
N PHE A 188 -14.41 8.21 14.26
CA PHE A 188 -15.10 7.00 13.83
C PHE A 188 -14.34 5.75 14.29
N THR A 189 -13.03 5.68 14.05
CA THR A 189 -12.16 4.61 14.57
C THR A 189 -12.30 4.45 16.08
N SER A 190 -12.21 5.56 16.83
CA SER A 190 -12.33 5.56 18.30
C SER A 190 -13.67 5.02 18.79
N ARG A 191 -14.77 5.22 18.06
CA ARG A 191 -16.10 4.71 18.44
C ARG A 191 -16.28 3.24 18.11
N LEU A 192 -15.65 2.75 17.04
CA LEU A 192 -15.69 1.35 16.63
C LEU A 192 -14.80 0.46 17.50
N LEU A 193 -13.70 1.00 18.04
CA LEU A 193 -12.81 0.22 18.90
C LEU A 193 -13.48 -0.19 20.22
N PRO A 194 -13.21 -1.40 20.73
CA PRO A 194 -13.75 -1.85 22.01
C PRO A 194 -13.32 -0.96 23.17
N LYS A 195 -14.19 -0.73 24.16
CA LYS A 195 -13.91 0.18 25.28
C LYS A 195 -12.63 -0.13 26.06
N TYR A 196 -12.16 -1.38 26.08
CA TYR A 196 -10.91 -1.73 26.75
C TYR A 196 -9.67 -1.08 26.11
N THR A 197 -9.74 -0.61 24.86
CA THR A 197 -8.62 0.07 24.19
C THR A 197 -8.29 1.43 24.82
N PHE A 198 -9.23 2.03 25.57
CA PHE A 198 -8.97 3.23 26.37
C PHE A 198 -7.97 2.98 27.51
N LEU A 199 -7.78 1.73 27.94
CA LEU A 199 -6.81 1.36 28.97
C LEU A 199 -5.40 1.12 28.41
N ASN A 200 -5.27 1.02 27.08
CA ASN A 200 -3.97 0.90 26.42
C ASN A 200 -3.43 2.30 26.12
N PHE A 201 -2.38 2.71 26.85
CA PHE A 201 -1.86 4.08 26.78
C PHE A 201 -1.44 4.53 25.36
N PRO A 202 -0.68 3.74 24.57
CA PRO A 202 -0.41 4.08 23.18
C PRO A 202 -1.66 4.30 22.33
N ILE A 203 -2.66 3.41 22.40
CA ILE A 203 -3.91 3.55 21.65
C ILE A 203 -4.71 4.78 22.13
N LEU A 204 -4.78 4.98 23.44
CA LEU A 204 -5.38 6.16 24.06
C LEU A 204 -4.77 7.45 23.52
N ALA A 205 -3.44 7.55 23.45
CA ALA A 205 -2.73 8.73 22.96
C ALA A 205 -2.94 8.97 21.46
N HIS A 206 -2.73 7.94 20.64
CA HIS A 206 -2.67 8.09 19.18
C HIS A 206 -4.05 8.09 18.48
N ILE A 207 -5.07 7.49 19.11
CA ILE A 207 -6.42 7.40 18.56
C ILE A 207 -7.42 8.22 19.38
N HIS A 208 -7.67 7.85 20.63
CA HIS A 208 -8.80 8.39 21.40
C HIS A 208 -8.62 9.87 21.76
N LEU A 209 -7.47 10.25 22.35
CA LEU A 209 -7.18 11.64 22.71
C LEU A 209 -6.92 12.50 21.46
N HIS A 210 -6.28 11.93 20.44
CA HIS A 210 -6.05 12.62 19.18
C HIS A 210 -7.37 13.01 18.51
N SER A 211 -8.32 12.07 18.42
CA SER A 211 -9.68 12.30 17.95
C SER A 211 -10.41 13.41 18.73
N HIS A 212 -10.37 13.35 20.06
CA HIS A 212 -11.03 14.33 20.91
C HIS A 212 -10.48 15.76 20.69
N ASN A 213 -9.16 15.89 20.55
CA ASN A 213 -8.53 17.18 20.26
C ASN A 213 -8.94 17.70 18.87
N GLN A 214 -9.08 16.83 17.87
CA GLN A 214 -9.52 17.29 16.55
C GLN A 214 -10.96 17.79 16.51
N THR A 215 -11.89 17.07 17.11
CA THR A 215 -13.30 17.51 17.16
C THR A 215 -13.46 18.84 17.90
N LYS A 216 -12.61 19.10 18.91
CA LYS A 216 -12.58 20.35 19.67
C LYS A 216 -11.95 21.52 18.89
N TYR A 217 -10.85 21.30 18.19
CA TYR A 217 -10.11 22.37 17.50
C TYR A 217 -10.53 22.58 16.02
N GLY A 218 -11.12 21.58 15.37
CA GLY A 218 -11.66 21.69 14.01
C GLY A 218 -12.92 22.54 13.92
N ARG A 219 -13.64 22.74 15.03
CA ARG A 219 -14.85 23.58 15.10
C ARG A 219 -14.56 25.08 15.25
N ASN A 220 -13.37 25.47 15.73
CA ASN A 220 -12.99 26.87 15.93
C ASN A 220 -11.50 27.12 15.58
N PRO A 221 -11.15 27.26 14.29
CA PRO A 221 -9.76 27.49 13.85
C PRO A 221 -9.14 28.78 14.42
N SER A 222 -9.96 29.78 14.74
CA SER A 222 -9.57 31.09 15.22
C SER A 222 -9.07 31.12 16.67
N GLN A 223 -9.34 30.09 17.49
CA GLN A 223 -8.86 30.00 18.87
C GLN A 223 -7.55 29.19 19.03
N VAL A 224 -7.03 28.58 17.95
CA VAL A 224 -5.83 27.71 17.99
C VAL A 224 -4.51 28.50 17.89
N ARG A 225 -4.53 29.78 18.24
CA ARG A 225 -3.32 30.59 18.49
C ARG A 225 -2.75 30.38 19.90
N LEU A 226 -3.23 29.38 20.63
CA LEU A 226 -2.64 28.98 21.91
C LEU A 226 -1.26 28.34 21.66
N LYS A 227 -0.23 28.97 22.25
CA LYS A 227 1.20 28.59 22.26
C LYS A 227 1.43 27.12 21.90
N ARG A 228 1.66 26.82 20.61
CA ARG A 228 2.18 25.50 20.20
C ARG A 228 3.52 25.33 20.92
N LYS A 229 3.57 24.50 21.96
CA LYS A 229 4.85 24.10 22.54
C LYS A 229 5.69 23.52 21.41
N ALA A 230 6.91 24.01 21.26
CA ALA A 230 7.85 23.46 20.30
C ALA A 230 8.03 21.97 20.61
N LEU A 231 7.79 21.11 19.62
CA LEU A 231 8.08 19.70 19.71
C LEU A 231 9.52 19.52 19.24
N THR A 232 10.42 19.24 20.19
CA THR A 232 11.82 18.97 19.83
C THR A 232 11.89 17.73 18.94
N LYS A 233 12.93 17.65 18.11
CA LYS A 233 13.21 16.46 17.31
C LYS A 233 13.19 15.16 18.13
N ASN A 234 13.70 15.16 19.36
CA ASN A 234 13.71 13.98 20.24
C ASN A 234 12.29 13.56 20.67
N MET A 235 11.37 14.52 20.88
CA MET A 235 9.98 14.20 21.17
C MET A 235 9.28 13.56 19.97
N LEU A 236 9.60 14.01 18.74
CA LEU A 236 9.08 13.39 17.52
C LEU A 236 9.59 11.96 17.35
N LEU A 237 10.88 11.74 17.60
CA LEU A 237 11.45 10.39 17.59
C LEU A 237 10.76 9.48 18.62
N GLY A 238 10.49 9.98 19.83
CA GLY A 238 9.73 9.23 20.84
C GLY A 238 8.29 8.89 20.42
N ILE A 239 7.62 9.78 19.67
CA ILE A 239 6.30 9.48 19.08
C ILE A 239 6.43 8.36 18.04
N ILE A 240 7.44 8.41 17.17
CA ILE A 240 7.69 7.38 16.16
C ILE A 240 8.03 6.04 16.82
N ASP A 241 8.89 6.03 17.86
CA ASP A 241 9.20 4.84 18.65
C ASP A 241 7.94 4.23 19.28
N ASN A 242 7.04 5.07 19.83
CA ASN A 242 5.80 4.58 20.44
C ASN A 242 4.86 3.94 19.39
N LEU A 243 4.73 4.57 18.22
CA LEU A 243 3.94 4.05 17.10
C LEU A 243 4.51 2.74 16.56
N GLU A 244 5.83 2.66 16.34
CA GLU A 244 6.49 1.45 15.85
C GLU A 244 6.28 0.28 16.83
N ASN A 245 6.55 0.51 18.12
CA ASN A 245 6.35 -0.51 19.16
C ASN A 245 4.90 -0.97 19.26
N LEU A 246 3.95 -0.01 19.20
CA LEU A 246 2.53 -0.33 19.17
C LEU A 246 2.22 -1.23 17.97
N ILE A 247 2.54 -0.80 16.75
CA ILE A 247 2.23 -1.54 15.52
C ILE A 247 2.87 -2.92 15.50
N GLN A 248 4.13 -3.04 15.93
CA GLN A 248 4.81 -4.33 16.04
C GLN A 248 4.06 -5.29 16.97
N SER A 249 3.50 -4.79 18.08
CA SER A 249 2.74 -5.57 19.05
C SER A 249 1.34 -5.99 18.57
N ILE A 250 0.76 -5.30 17.59
CA ILE A 250 -0.55 -5.66 17.01
C ILE A 250 -0.40 -6.99 16.27
N LYS A 251 -1.25 -7.96 16.60
CA LYS A 251 -1.29 -9.27 15.95
C LYS A 251 -2.58 -9.40 15.15
N TYR A 252 -2.48 -10.08 14.01
CA TYR A 252 -3.66 -10.50 13.28
C TYR A 252 -4.55 -11.37 14.17
N SER A 253 -5.83 -11.03 14.23
CA SER A 253 -6.83 -11.75 15.03
C SER A 253 -7.96 -12.19 14.10
N ASP A 254 -7.83 -13.34 13.47
CA ASP A 254 -8.99 -14.01 12.91
C ASP A 254 -9.03 -15.43 13.46
N ASP A 255 -10.24 -15.84 13.85
CA ASP A 255 -10.54 -17.24 14.06
C ASP A 255 -10.24 -17.99 12.76
N PRO A 256 -9.69 -19.22 12.83
CA PRO A 256 -9.37 -19.97 11.63
C PRO A 256 -10.67 -20.23 10.85
N THR A 257 -10.89 -19.46 9.78
CA THR A 257 -12.01 -19.59 8.86
C THR A 257 -12.04 -21.00 8.29
N GLU A 258 -13.21 -21.45 7.83
CA GLU A 258 -13.32 -22.75 7.16
C GLU A 258 -12.25 -22.90 6.06
N TRP A 259 -11.97 -21.84 5.28
CA TRP A 259 -10.95 -21.75 4.21
C TRP A 259 -9.50 -21.77 4.69
N GLY A 260 -9.17 -21.13 5.82
CA GLY A 260 -7.85 -21.27 6.45
C GLY A 260 -7.52 -22.71 6.85
N LYS A 261 -8.53 -23.53 7.14
CA LYS A 261 -8.40 -24.96 7.47
C LYS A 261 -8.45 -25.89 6.25
N TYR A 262 -8.91 -25.44 5.08
CA TYR A 262 -9.00 -26.29 3.87
C TYR A 262 -7.64 -26.83 3.40
N SER A 263 -6.52 -26.19 3.77
CA SER A 263 -5.17 -26.73 3.54
C SER A 263 -5.01 -28.17 4.09
N ASN A 264 -5.72 -28.50 5.19
CA ASN A 264 -5.70 -29.84 5.79
C ASN A 264 -6.84 -30.77 5.35
N MET A 265 -7.84 -30.27 4.60
CA MET A 265 -8.94 -31.08 4.06
C MET A 265 -8.87 -31.10 2.53
N MET A 266 -7.81 -31.70 1.97
CA MET A 266 -7.81 -31.96 0.54
C MET A 266 -8.81 -33.08 0.23
N ASN A 267 -9.88 -32.75 -0.49
CA ASN A 267 -10.75 -33.73 -1.20
C ASN A 267 -9.99 -34.50 -2.31
N TYR A 268 -8.67 -34.35 -2.40
CA TYR A 268 -7.79 -34.98 -3.36
C TYR A 268 -6.75 -35.82 -2.66
N THR A 269 -6.38 -36.93 -3.27
CA THR A 269 -5.15 -37.63 -2.88
C THR A 269 -3.94 -36.74 -3.17
N LYS A 270 -2.88 -36.89 -2.38
CA LYS A 270 -1.60 -36.17 -2.61
C LYS A 270 -1.11 -36.35 -4.05
N ALA A 271 -1.28 -37.56 -4.62
CA ALA A 271 -0.90 -37.86 -6.00
C ALA A 271 -1.67 -37.03 -7.04
N ALA A 272 -3.00 -36.88 -6.87
CA ALA A 272 -3.81 -36.08 -7.78
C ALA A 272 -3.43 -34.58 -7.70
N PHE A 273 -3.16 -34.08 -6.49
CA PHE A 273 -2.73 -32.70 -6.29
C PHE A 273 -1.37 -32.42 -6.96
N GLU A 274 -0.39 -33.30 -6.76
CA GLU A 274 0.93 -33.19 -7.42
C GLU A 274 0.83 -33.32 -8.94
N ASN A 275 -0.07 -34.17 -9.46
CA ASN A 275 -0.31 -34.24 -10.89
C ASN A 275 -0.90 -32.92 -11.43
N LYS A 276 -1.84 -32.30 -10.71
CA LYS A 276 -2.38 -30.97 -11.06
C LYS A 276 -1.27 -29.92 -11.11
N LYS A 277 -0.35 -29.90 -10.12
CA LYS A 277 0.82 -29.01 -10.12
C LYS A 277 1.70 -29.21 -11.37
N LYS A 278 1.98 -30.45 -11.76
CA LYS A 278 2.76 -30.78 -12.97
C LYS A 278 2.08 -30.27 -14.24
N ILE A 279 0.77 -30.47 -14.37
CA ILE A 279 -0.01 -30.01 -15.52
C ILE A 279 0.06 -28.47 -15.62
N VAL A 280 -0.23 -27.76 -14.53
CA VAL A 280 -0.16 -26.29 -14.50
C VAL A 280 1.23 -25.79 -14.88
N LYS A 281 2.28 -26.39 -14.31
CA LYS A 281 3.67 -26.06 -14.66
C LYS A 281 3.95 -26.26 -16.15
N SER A 282 3.45 -27.34 -16.76
CA SER A 282 3.65 -27.63 -18.19
C SER A 282 3.02 -26.56 -19.09
N TYR A 283 1.84 -26.04 -18.72
CA TYR A 283 1.21 -24.93 -19.44
C TYR A 283 2.01 -23.64 -19.31
N LEU A 284 2.47 -23.29 -18.09
CA LEU A 284 3.27 -22.10 -17.85
C LEU A 284 4.58 -22.11 -18.65
N VAL A 285 5.29 -23.25 -18.68
CA VAL A 285 6.54 -23.42 -19.44
C VAL A 285 6.29 -23.33 -20.95
N ARG A 286 5.17 -23.86 -21.44
CA ARG A 286 4.81 -23.80 -22.87
C ARG A 286 4.44 -22.38 -23.31
N GLN A 287 3.61 -21.69 -22.52
CA GLN A 287 3.07 -20.37 -22.90
C GLN A 287 4.05 -19.23 -22.64
N LYS A 288 4.95 -19.37 -21.66
CA LYS A 288 5.93 -18.34 -21.26
C LYS A 288 5.31 -16.93 -21.07
N PRO A 289 4.23 -16.80 -20.29
CA PRO A 289 3.58 -15.52 -20.08
C PRO A 289 4.52 -14.55 -19.32
N LYS A 290 4.40 -13.24 -19.56
CA LYS A 290 5.21 -12.25 -18.81
C LYS A 290 4.64 -12.01 -17.42
N ASN A 291 3.33 -12.15 -17.26
CA ASN A 291 2.64 -12.07 -15.97
C ASN A 291 1.48 -13.07 -15.88
N VAL A 292 1.09 -13.42 -14.65
CA VAL A 292 0.00 -14.34 -14.35
C VAL A 292 -0.91 -13.75 -13.28
N TRP A 293 -2.22 -13.89 -13.45
CA TRP A 293 -3.19 -13.66 -12.37
C TRP A 293 -3.76 -15.01 -11.94
N ASP A 294 -3.61 -15.38 -10.67
CA ASP A 294 -4.25 -16.54 -10.06
C ASP A 294 -5.53 -16.10 -9.34
N LEU A 295 -6.68 -16.52 -9.85
CA LEU A 295 -8.03 -16.12 -9.43
C LEU A 295 -8.61 -17.19 -8.49
N GLY A 296 -8.75 -16.86 -7.21
CA GLY A 296 -9.10 -17.84 -6.16
C GLY A 296 -7.87 -18.64 -5.71
N ALA A 297 -6.77 -17.93 -5.49
CA ALA A 297 -5.45 -18.52 -5.27
C ALA A 297 -5.28 -19.20 -3.90
N ASN A 298 -6.23 -19.02 -2.97
CA ASN A 298 -6.15 -19.44 -1.58
C ASN A 298 -4.81 -18.99 -0.95
N THR A 299 -4.03 -19.91 -0.41
CA THR A 299 -2.71 -19.65 0.19
C THR A 299 -1.60 -19.49 -0.84
N GLY A 300 -1.88 -19.56 -2.16
CA GLY A 300 -0.92 -19.26 -3.22
C GLY A 300 -0.11 -20.46 -3.74
N GLU A 301 -0.52 -21.69 -3.47
CA GLU A 301 0.20 -22.90 -3.91
C GLU A 301 0.47 -22.95 -5.43
N PHE A 302 -0.52 -22.59 -6.26
CA PHE A 302 -0.37 -22.57 -7.72
C PHE A 302 0.30 -21.28 -8.21
N SER A 303 -0.02 -20.12 -7.61
CA SER A 303 0.73 -18.88 -7.81
C SER A 303 2.25 -19.07 -7.68
N ARG A 304 2.71 -19.84 -6.69
CA ARG A 304 4.14 -20.11 -6.47
C ARG A 304 4.80 -20.89 -7.60
N ILE A 305 4.06 -21.72 -8.32
CA ILE A 305 4.61 -22.43 -9.49
C ILE A 305 5.02 -21.41 -10.55
N ALA A 306 4.15 -20.44 -10.87
CA ALA A 306 4.46 -19.36 -11.81
C ALA A 306 5.59 -18.47 -11.28
N ALA A 307 5.52 -18.04 -10.02
CA ALA A 307 6.53 -17.20 -9.40
C ALA A 307 7.93 -17.84 -9.38
N SER A 308 8.02 -19.16 -9.16
CA SER A 308 9.28 -19.92 -9.19
C SER A 308 9.94 -20.00 -10.56
N LEU A 309 9.16 -19.80 -11.63
CA LEU A 309 9.65 -19.69 -13.01
C LEU A 309 10.10 -18.26 -13.36
N GLY A 310 10.09 -17.34 -12.40
CA GLY A 310 10.45 -15.93 -12.63
C GLY A 310 9.30 -15.08 -13.19
N ILE A 311 8.07 -15.60 -13.20
CA ILE A 311 6.91 -14.91 -13.79
C ILE A 311 6.25 -14.04 -12.72
N ALA A 312 6.03 -12.75 -13.02
CA ALA A 312 5.33 -11.84 -12.12
C ALA A 312 3.87 -12.32 -11.92
N THR A 313 3.52 -12.67 -10.68
CA THR A 313 2.26 -13.35 -10.38
C THR A 313 1.44 -12.56 -9.37
N ILE A 314 0.21 -12.22 -9.72
CA ILE A 314 -0.77 -11.61 -8.80
C ILE A 314 -1.67 -12.74 -8.28
N SER A 315 -1.70 -12.92 -6.97
CA SER A 315 -2.41 -14.01 -6.31
C SER A 315 -3.64 -13.43 -5.60
N LEU A 316 -4.83 -13.65 -6.16
CA LEU A 316 -6.07 -13.01 -5.73
C LEU A 316 -6.97 -14.00 -4.98
N ASP A 317 -7.42 -13.63 -3.79
CA ASP A 317 -8.42 -14.40 -3.05
C ASP A 317 -9.31 -13.48 -2.19
N SER A 318 -10.53 -13.91 -1.88
CA SER A 318 -11.48 -13.17 -1.04
C SER A 318 -11.34 -13.46 0.46
N ASP A 319 -10.69 -14.57 0.84
CA ASP A 319 -10.47 -14.94 2.24
C ASP A 319 -9.24 -14.23 2.82
N HIS A 320 -9.46 -13.42 3.86
CA HIS A 320 -8.38 -12.62 4.48
C HIS A 320 -7.27 -13.51 5.06
N SER A 321 -7.62 -14.65 5.66
CA SER A 321 -6.65 -15.55 6.30
C SER A 321 -5.76 -16.23 5.26
N ALA A 322 -6.33 -16.67 4.14
CA ALA A 322 -5.61 -17.27 3.02
C ALA A 322 -4.61 -16.27 2.40
N VAL A 323 -5.04 -15.04 2.13
CA VAL A 323 -4.15 -13.98 1.61
C VAL A 323 -3.07 -13.61 2.62
N ASN A 324 -3.42 -13.49 3.91
CA ASN A 324 -2.47 -13.15 4.97
C ASN A 324 -1.39 -14.24 5.14
N ASN A 325 -1.79 -15.51 5.17
CA ASN A 325 -0.87 -16.65 5.25
C ASN A 325 0.02 -16.74 4.00
N ASN A 326 -0.56 -16.48 2.82
CA ASN A 326 0.21 -16.41 1.58
C ASN A 326 1.30 -15.33 1.67
N TYR A 327 0.95 -14.12 2.12
CA TYR A 327 1.92 -13.02 2.30
C TYR A 327 2.98 -13.32 3.37
N LEU A 328 2.60 -13.95 4.48
CA LEU A 328 3.57 -14.42 5.49
C LEU A 328 4.58 -15.41 4.89
N GLN A 329 4.12 -16.34 4.05
CA GLN A 329 5.00 -17.28 3.35
C GLN A 329 5.90 -16.58 2.33
N VAL A 330 5.40 -15.55 1.62
CA VAL A 330 6.23 -14.67 0.75
C VAL A 330 7.39 -14.07 1.54
N LYS A 331 7.11 -13.52 2.73
CA LYS A 331 8.14 -12.95 3.62
C LYS A 331 9.13 -14.01 4.10
N GLN A 332 8.61 -15.13 4.60
CA GLN A 332 9.43 -16.21 5.17
C GLN A 332 10.41 -16.79 4.13
N ASN A 333 9.94 -16.99 2.90
CA ASN A 333 10.72 -17.61 1.82
C ASN A 333 11.50 -16.59 0.97
N GLY A 334 11.32 -15.28 1.20
CA GLY A 334 11.94 -14.22 0.39
C GLY A 334 11.48 -14.24 -1.07
N GLU A 335 10.22 -14.58 -1.33
CA GLU A 335 9.69 -14.71 -2.69
C GLU A 335 9.56 -13.34 -3.37
N MET A 336 10.07 -13.21 -4.59
CA MET A 336 10.18 -11.91 -5.27
C MET A 336 9.14 -11.68 -6.38
N ASN A 337 8.46 -12.73 -6.84
CA ASN A 337 7.63 -12.67 -8.05
C ASN A 337 6.14 -12.95 -7.79
N ILE A 338 5.70 -12.88 -6.54
CA ILE A 338 4.31 -13.10 -6.15
C ILE A 338 3.80 -11.94 -5.30
N LEU A 339 2.60 -11.46 -5.60
CA LEU A 339 1.89 -10.44 -4.83
C LEU A 339 0.50 -10.97 -4.44
N PRO A 340 0.31 -11.39 -3.18
CA PRO A 340 -1.00 -11.70 -2.64
C PRO A 340 -1.85 -10.44 -2.47
N LEU A 341 -3.12 -10.48 -2.86
CA LEU A 341 -4.08 -9.40 -2.64
C LEU A 341 -5.46 -9.98 -2.30
N LEU A 342 -6.16 -9.25 -1.44
CA LEU A 342 -7.57 -9.46 -1.13
C LEU A 342 -8.42 -8.94 -2.30
N MET A 343 -9.22 -9.82 -2.89
CA MET A 343 -10.09 -9.51 -4.02
C MET A 343 -11.33 -10.41 -4.01
N ASP A 344 -12.50 -9.82 -3.79
CA ASP A 344 -13.77 -10.51 -4.08
C ASP A 344 -14.05 -10.42 -5.59
N LEU A 345 -13.92 -11.52 -6.32
CA LEU A 345 -14.15 -11.54 -7.76
C LEU A 345 -15.64 -11.42 -8.13
N ALA A 346 -16.56 -11.59 -7.17
CA ALA A 346 -17.98 -11.25 -7.34
C ALA A 346 -18.24 -9.74 -7.20
N ASN A 347 -17.32 -9.01 -6.55
CA ASN A 347 -17.39 -7.56 -6.37
C ASN A 347 -15.98 -6.97 -6.46
N PRO A 348 -15.34 -7.02 -7.65
CA PRO A 348 -13.95 -6.65 -7.79
C PRO A 348 -13.76 -5.14 -7.56
N THR A 349 -12.53 -4.74 -7.19
CA THR A 349 -12.16 -3.33 -7.07
C THR A 349 -12.62 -2.54 -8.30
N THR A 350 -13.46 -1.54 -8.07
CA THR A 350 -14.01 -0.62 -9.06
C THR A 350 -13.13 0.63 -9.19
N ASP A 351 -13.44 1.48 -10.18
CA ASP A 351 -12.80 2.79 -10.27
C ASP A 351 -13.35 3.72 -9.18
N LEU A 352 -12.47 4.31 -8.36
CA LEU A 352 -12.83 5.09 -7.18
C LEU A 352 -12.24 6.52 -7.20
N GLY A 353 -12.75 7.34 -6.29
CA GLY A 353 -12.29 8.69 -6.00
C GLY A 353 -12.71 9.72 -7.05
N TRP A 354 -11.98 10.85 -7.12
CA TRP A 354 -12.41 11.99 -7.92
C TRP A 354 -12.64 11.61 -9.38
N ALA A 355 -13.80 12.04 -9.92
CA ALA A 355 -14.26 11.77 -11.28
C ALA A 355 -14.25 10.27 -11.69
N HIS A 356 -14.32 9.35 -10.71
CA HIS A 356 -14.20 7.90 -10.91
C HIS A 356 -12.91 7.50 -11.64
N LYS A 357 -11.82 8.23 -11.37
CA LYS A 357 -10.54 8.05 -12.08
C LYS A 357 -9.33 8.12 -11.16
N GLU A 358 -9.50 8.35 -9.87
CA GLU A 358 -8.38 8.50 -8.95
C GLU A 358 -7.73 7.15 -8.60
N ARG A 359 -8.52 6.08 -8.45
CA ARG A 359 -8.02 4.70 -8.25
C ARG A 359 -8.64 3.80 -9.31
N LYS A 360 -7.81 3.00 -9.98
CA LYS A 360 -8.21 2.19 -11.13
C LYS A 360 -8.88 0.90 -10.67
N SER A 361 -9.90 0.46 -11.38
CA SER A 361 -10.47 -0.88 -11.19
C SER A 361 -9.44 -1.99 -11.41
N LEU A 362 -9.73 -3.21 -10.93
CA LEU A 362 -8.88 -4.38 -11.22
C LEU A 362 -8.68 -4.56 -12.73
N LEU A 363 -9.76 -4.45 -13.52
CA LEU A 363 -9.71 -4.62 -14.97
C LEU A 363 -8.80 -3.57 -15.64
N SER A 364 -8.88 -2.31 -15.21
CA SER A 364 -8.05 -1.21 -15.71
C SER A 364 -6.56 -1.32 -15.35
N ARG A 365 -6.18 -2.22 -14.42
CA ARG A 365 -4.78 -2.50 -14.05
C ARG A 365 -4.17 -3.68 -14.80
N GLY A 366 -4.96 -4.37 -15.62
CA GLY A 366 -4.49 -5.40 -16.55
C GLY A 366 -3.88 -4.84 -17.84
N PRO A 367 -3.73 -5.68 -18.88
CA PRO A 367 -4.14 -7.08 -18.95
C PRO A 367 -3.15 -8.03 -18.24
N SER A 368 -3.65 -9.23 -17.91
CA SER A 368 -2.79 -10.38 -17.64
C SER A 368 -2.54 -11.16 -18.93
N ASP A 369 -1.31 -11.61 -19.17
CA ASP A 369 -0.94 -12.48 -20.29
C ASP A 369 -1.54 -13.88 -20.11
N LEU A 370 -1.71 -14.33 -18.85
CA LEU A 370 -2.37 -15.58 -18.50
C LEU A 370 -3.17 -15.44 -17.20
N ALA A 371 -4.40 -15.97 -17.17
CA ALA A 371 -5.18 -16.07 -15.95
C ALA A 371 -5.39 -17.54 -15.58
N MET A 372 -5.13 -17.90 -14.32
CA MET A 372 -5.44 -19.19 -13.74
C MET A 372 -6.73 -19.06 -12.93
N ALA A 373 -7.68 -19.96 -13.14
CA ALA A 373 -8.97 -19.99 -12.45
C ALA A 373 -9.27 -21.42 -11.97
N LEU A 374 -8.39 -21.95 -11.11
CA LEU A 374 -8.28 -23.39 -10.83
C LEU A 374 -9.31 -23.93 -9.81
N ALA A 375 -10.04 -23.03 -9.15
CA ALA A 375 -11.15 -23.32 -8.22
C ALA A 375 -12.30 -22.29 -8.33
N LEU A 376 -12.22 -21.35 -9.29
CA LEU A 376 -13.05 -20.14 -9.32
C LEU A 376 -14.55 -20.42 -9.56
N VAL A 377 -14.87 -21.40 -10.41
CA VAL A 377 -16.26 -21.78 -10.73
C VAL A 377 -17.03 -22.15 -9.47
N HIS A 378 -16.39 -22.85 -8.53
CA HIS A 378 -17.02 -23.23 -7.27
C HIS A 378 -17.33 -21.99 -6.41
N HIS A 379 -16.37 -21.07 -6.27
CA HIS A 379 -16.56 -19.86 -5.49
C HIS A 379 -17.66 -18.93 -6.05
N LEU A 380 -17.76 -18.78 -7.37
CA LEU A 380 -18.71 -17.86 -7.99
C LEU A 380 -20.10 -18.49 -8.19
N CYS A 381 -20.16 -19.67 -8.79
CA CYS A 381 -21.44 -20.28 -9.13
C CYS A 381 -22.12 -20.90 -7.91
N ILE A 382 -21.36 -21.57 -7.04
CA ILE A 382 -21.94 -22.36 -5.93
C ILE A 382 -22.07 -21.49 -4.67
N SER A 383 -21.04 -20.71 -4.32
CA SER A 383 -21.10 -19.91 -3.08
C SER A 383 -21.80 -18.56 -3.25
N LYS A 384 -21.80 -17.97 -4.46
CA LYS A 384 -22.35 -16.62 -4.72
C LYS A 384 -23.55 -16.61 -5.66
N ASN A 385 -23.98 -17.77 -6.17
CA ASN A 385 -25.12 -17.92 -7.11
C ASN A 385 -25.01 -17.00 -8.34
N ILE A 386 -23.80 -16.78 -8.87
CA ILE A 386 -23.59 -15.98 -10.07
C ILE A 386 -23.80 -16.87 -11.30
N PRO A 387 -24.75 -16.56 -12.20
CA PRO A 387 -24.95 -17.32 -13.42
C PRO A 387 -23.84 -17.01 -14.44
N PHE A 388 -23.41 -18.03 -15.19
CA PHE A 388 -22.50 -17.88 -16.34
C PHE A 388 -23.24 -17.89 -17.69
N SER A 389 -24.57 -17.68 -17.65
CA SER A 389 -25.48 -17.72 -18.79
C SER A 389 -25.41 -16.49 -19.68
#